data_AF-A0A1A8ASK8-F1
#
_entry.id   AF-A0A1A8ASK8-F1
#
_cell.length_a   1.000
_cell.length_b   1.000
_cell.length_c   1.000
_cell.angle_alpha   90.00
_cell.angle_beta   90.00
_cell.angle_gamma   90.00
#
_symmetry.space_group_name_H-M   'P 1'
#
loop_
_entity.id
_entity.type
_entity.pdbx_description
1 polymer ?
#
loop_
_entity_poly.entity_id
_entity_poly.type
_entity_poly.pdbx_seq_one_letter_code
_entity_poly.pdbx_strand_id
1 'polypeptide(L)'
;SKLEKADILEMTVRFLRDLPSSPVKDSADSYREGYKACLQRVSALLPKTSMDQDACQRVHEFVQQSMSTTVTPTCLNCCAQSSRAIPQIQQRLQSLKSSFCSRPE
;
A
#
# COMPACT_ATOMS: atom_id res chain seq x y z
N SER A 1 23.30 14.11 -3.60
CA SER A 1 24.55 13.54 -3.04
C SER A 1 24.41 12.04 -2.79
N LYS A 2 25.51 11.27 -2.74
CA LYS A 2 25.46 9.84 -2.34
C LYS A 2 24.98 9.68 -0.89
N LEU A 3 25.32 10.64 -0.02
CA LEU A 3 24.93 10.66 1.39
C LEU A 3 23.43 10.85 1.56
N GLU A 4 22.82 11.80 0.84
CA GLU A 4 21.36 12.01 0.88
C GLU A 4 20.59 10.75 0.44
N LYS A 5 21.09 10.04 -0.58
CA LYS A 5 20.47 8.78 -1.02
C LYS A 5 20.58 7.68 0.04
N ALA A 6 21.72 7.60 0.74
CA ALA A 6 21.91 6.64 1.82
C ALA A 6 21.02 6.98 3.03
N ASP A 7 20.86 8.25 3.37
CA ASP A 7 20.00 8.72 4.46
C ASP A 7 18.52 8.41 4.19
N ILE A 8 18.03 8.68 2.96
CA ILE A 8 16.67 8.30 2.54
C ILE A 8 16.46 6.78 2.66
N LEU A 9 17.45 5.98 2.24
CA LEU A 9 17.39 4.52 2.34
C LEU A 9 17.36 4.07 3.81
N GLU A 10 18.21 4.63 4.65
CA GLU A 10 18.26 4.29 6.07
C GLU A 10 16.95 4.64 6.78
N MET A 11 16.42 5.84 6.52
CA MET A 11 15.14 6.29 7.04
C MET A 11 13.99 5.35 6.60
N THR A 12 14.01 4.91 5.33
CA THR A 12 13.01 3.98 4.80
C THR A 12 13.13 2.59 5.42
N VAL A 13 14.35 2.03 5.53
CA VAL A 13 14.57 0.70 6.13
C VAL A 13 14.15 0.69 7.59
N ARG A 14 14.47 1.74 8.35
CA ARG A 14 14.03 1.90 9.73
C ARG A 14 12.51 1.94 9.81
N PHE A 15 11.86 2.77 8.98
CA PHE A 15 10.41 2.84 8.90
C PHE A 15 9.77 1.48 8.61
N LEU A 16 10.29 0.72 7.63
CA LEU A 16 9.76 -0.60 7.26
C LEU A 16 9.92 -1.63 8.38
N ARG A 17 11.02 -1.58 9.15
CA ARG A 17 11.22 -2.44 10.33
C ARG A 17 10.25 -2.16 11.46
N ASP A 18 9.86 -0.89 11.62
CA ASP A 18 8.94 -0.47 12.68
C ASP A 18 7.47 -0.77 12.33
N LEU A 19 7.16 -1.22 11.10
CA LEU A 19 5.80 -1.58 10.73
C LEU A 19 5.43 -2.95 11.33
N PRO A 20 4.24 -3.07 11.96
CA PRO A 20 3.76 -4.36 12.42
C PRO A 20 3.59 -5.30 11.22
N SER A 21 4.10 -6.53 11.33
CA SER A 21 3.83 -7.57 10.33
C SER A 21 2.34 -7.90 10.36
N SER A 22 1.61 -7.41 9.36
CA SER A 22 0.22 -7.80 9.17
C SER A 22 0.18 -9.24 8.63
N PRO A 23 -0.72 -10.10 9.15
CA PRO A 23 -1.07 -11.33 8.46
C PRO A 23 -1.49 -10.98 7.03
N VAL A 24 -1.04 -11.78 6.06
CA VAL A 24 -1.43 -11.62 4.65
C VAL A 24 -2.92 -11.97 4.55
N LYS A 25 -3.78 -10.95 4.66
CA LYS A 25 -5.20 -11.02 4.34
C LYS A 25 -5.40 -10.79 2.84
N ASP A 26 -6.64 -10.91 2.38
CA ASP A 26 -7.01 -10.47 1.03
C ASP A 26 -6.45 -9.07 0.73
N SER A 27 -5.91 -8.89 -0.48
CA SER A 27 -5.15 -7.68 -0.85
C SER A 27 -5.95 -6.39 -0.63
N ALA A 28 -7.26 -6.44 -0.85
CA ALA A 28 -8.18 -5.33 -0.61
C ALA A 28 -8.35 -5.00 0.88
N ASP A 29 -8.39 -6.01 1.76
CA ASP A 29 -8.49 -5.82 3.21
C ASP A 29 -7.16 -5.34 3.79
N SER A 30 -6.05 -5.93 3.34
CA SER A 30 -4.71 -5.49 3.74
C SER A 30 -4.45 -4.03 3.37
N TYR A 31 -4.91 -3.58 2.19
CA TYR A 31 -4.83 -2.19 1.79
C TYR A 31 -5.67 -1.29 2.70
N ARG A 32 -6.93 -1.65 2.97
CA ARG A 32 -7.83 -0.85 3.82
C ARG A 32 -7.26 -0.66 5.22
N GLU A 33 -6.83 -1.75 5.85
CA GLU A 33 -6.25 -1.69 7.20
C GLU A 33 -4.93 -0.91 7.20
N GLY A 34 -4.06 -1.12 6.20
CA GLY A 34 -2.82 -0.37 6.05
C GLY A 34 -3.04 1.12 5.83
N TYR A 35 -4.03 1.47 5.00
CA TYR A 35 -4.40 2.87 4.75
C TYR A 35 -4.96 3.54 6.01
N LYS A 36 -5.84 2.85 6.77
CA LYS A 36 -6.36 3.35 8.04
C LYS A 36 -5.26 3.55 9.09
N ALA A 37 -4.35 2.59 9.23
CA ALA A 37 -3.20 2.69 10.13
C ALA A 37 -2.27 3.86 9.73
N CYS A 38 -2.10 4.08 8.42
CA CYS A 38 -1.33 5.22 7.90
C CYS A 38 -1.99 6.55 8.28
N LEU A 39 -3.30 6.70 8.07
CA LEU A 39 -4.06 7.90 8.44
C LEU A 39 -3.93 8.21 9.95
N GLN A 40 -4.09 7.19 10.79
CA GLN A 40 -3.90 7.33 12.24
C GLN A 40 -2.48 7.79 12.61
N ARG A 41 -1.46 7.25 11.95
CA ARG A 41 -0.06 7.65 12.15
C ARG A 41 0.17 9.10 11.73
N VAL A 42 -0.43 9.55 10.62
CA VAL A 42 -0.37 10.95 10.18
C VAL A 42 -0.99 11.86 11.22
N SER A 43 -2.21 11.58 11.72
CA SER A 43 -2.84 12.37 12.77
C SER A 43 -1.99 12.50 14.03
N ALA A 44 -1.30 11.44 14.44
CA ALA A 44 -0.44 11.46 15.63
C ALA A 44 0.89 12.23 15.42
N LEU A 45 1.32 12.39 14.17
CA LEU A 45 2.56 13.10 13.81
C LEU A 45 2.34 14.57 13.46
N LEU A 46 1.15 14.93 12.96
CA LEU A 46 0.83 16.31 12.58
C LEU A 46 1.15 17.36 13.66
N PRO A 47 0.81 17.17 14.95
CA PRO A 47 1.15 18.15 15.99
C PRO A 47 2.65 18.33 16.24
N LYS A 48 3.49 17.42 15.73
CA LYS A 48 4.94 17.40 15.90
C LYS A 48 5.67 17.99 14.70
N THR A 49 4.97 18.34 13.63
CA THR A 49 5.57 18.97 12.45
C THR A 49 5.66 20.47 12.64
N SER A 50 6.62 21.11 11.98
CA SER A 50 6.77 22.58 11.97
C SER A 50 5.86 23.25 10.93
N MET A 51 4.73 22.63 10.59
CA MET A 51 3.79 23.15 9.58
C MET A 51 2.97 24.31 10.15
N ASP A 52 2.51 25.20 9.28
CA ASP A 52 1.60 26.26 9.68
C ASP A 52 0.26 25.69 10.17
N GLN A 53 -0.41 26.43 11.03
CA GLN A 53 -1.63 25.99 11.69
C GLN A 53 -2.76 25.69 10.69
N ASP A 54 -2.88 26.48 9.62
CA ASP A 54 -3.91 26.28 8.60
C ASP A 54 -3.64 25.01 7.78
N ALA A 55 -2.39 24.74 7.43
CA ALA A 55 -2.01 23.51 6.75
C ALA A 55 -2.21 22.29 7.66
N CYS A 56 -1.83 22.37 8.93
CA CYS A 56 -2.12 21.33 9.92
C CYS A 56 -3.62 21.05 10.00
N GLN A 57 -4.45 22.10 10.05
CA GLN A 57 -5.91 21.98 10.12
C GLN A 57 -6.49 21.32 8.86
N ARG A 58 -6.10 21.77 7.66
CA ARG A 58 -6.56 21.18 6.39
C ARG A 58 -6.19 19.71 6.26
N VAL A 59 -4.97 19.33 6.65
CA VAL A 59 -4.55 17.92 6.62
C VAL A 59 -5.31 17.11 7.66
N HIS A 60 -5.52 17.66 8.87
CA HIS A 60 -6.31 16.99 9.89
C HIS A 60 -7.76 16.73 9.43
N GLU A 61 -8.43 17.73 8.84
CA GLU A 61 -9.78 17.58 8.27
C GLU A 61 -9.84 16.53 7.17
N PHE A 62 -8.87 16.55 6.24
CA PHE A 62 -8.76 15.53 5.20
C PHE A 62 -8.65 14.12 5.79
N VAL A 63 -7.82 13.95 6.83
CA VAL A 63 -7.65 12.65 7.48
C VAL A 63 -8.94 12.20 8.15
N GLN A 64 -9.62 13.08 8.89
CA GLN A 64 -10.90 12.76 9.54
C GLN A 64 -11.98 12.38 8.52
N GLN A 65 -12.05 13.10 7.40
CA GLN A 65 -13.00 12.82 6.33
C GLN A 65 -12.68 11.48 5.66
N SER A 66 -11.40 11.21 5.39
CA SER A 66 -10.93 9.95 4.82
C SER A 66 -11.20 8.73 5.72
N MET A 67 -11.20 8.91 7.04
CA MET A 67 -11.57 7.86 8.01
C MET A 67 -13.09 7.64 8.13
N SER A 68 -13.89 8.69 7.93
CA SER A 68 -15.35 8.65 8.10
C SER A 68 -16.09 8.16 6.86
N THR A 69 -15.50 8.35 5.68
CA THR A 69 -16.15 7.91 4.44
C THR A 69 -16.00 6.39 4.32
N THR A 70 -17.13 5.65 4.32
CA THR A 70 -17.22 4.25 3.87
C THR A 70 -17.03 4.16 2.34
N VAL A 71 -16.16 4.99 1.77
CA VAL A 71 -15.72 4.83 0.38
C VAL A 71 -14.81 3.63 0.44
N THR A 72 -15.18 2.54 -0.24
CA THR A 72 -14.26 1.43 -0.52
C THR A 72 -13.02 2.07 -1.14
N PRO A 73 -11.92 2.26 -0.38
CA PRO A 73 -10.78 2.95 -0.94
C PRO A 73 -10.11 1.85 -1.75
N THR A 74 -10.46 1.79 -3.02
CA THR A 74 -9.84 0.83 -3.93
C THR A 74 -8.53 1.47 -4.35
N CYS A 75 -7.42 0.76 -4.11
CA CYS A 75 -6.11 1.17 -4.57
C CYS A 75 -6.18 1.43 -6.10
N LEU A 76 -6.19 2.69 -6.52
CA LEU A 76 -6.33 3.08 -7.93
C LEU A 76 -5.23 2.44 -8.79
N ASN A 77 -4.02 2.28 -8.23
CA ASN A 77 -2.91 1.58 -8.86
C ASN A 77 -3.17 0.07 -9.03
N CYS A 78 -3.79 -0.56 -8.04
CA CYS A 78 -4.11 -1.98 -8.05
C CYS A 78 -5.27 -2.28 -9.02
N CYS A 79 -6.24 -1.37 -9.15
CA CYS A 79 -7.30 -1.44 -10.16
C CYS A 79 -6.78 -1.23 -11.60
N ALA A 80 -5.81 -0.33 -11.76
CA ALA A 80 -5.17 -0.11 -13.05
C ALA A 80 -4.27 -1.30 -13.48
N GLN A 81 -3.67 -2.01 -12.53
CA GLN A 81 -2.82 -3.18 -12.79
C GLN A 81 -3.63 -4.49 -12.92
N SER A 82 -4.70 -4.69 -12.16
CA SER A 82 -5.53 -5.90 -12.26
C SER A 82 -6.19 -6.03 -13.63
N SER A 83 -6.56 -4.92 -14.26
CA SER A 83 -7.13 -4.91 -15.62
C SER A 83 -6.10 -5.26 -16.72
N ARG A 84 -4.79 -5.10 -16.48
CA ARG A 84 -3.74 -5.34 -17.48
C ARG A 84 -2.90 -6.59 -17.25
N ALA A 85 -2.73 -7.03 -16.00
CA ALA A 85 -1.80 -8.13 -15.66
C ALA A 85 -2.47 -9.51 -15.52
N ILE A 86 -3.78 -9.58 -15.28
CA ILE A 86 -4.48 -10.86 -15.06
C ILE A 86 -4.58 -11.74 -16.33
N PRO A 87 -4.87 -11.24 -17.55
CA PRO A 87 -5.00 -12.15 -18.69
C PRO A 87 -3.66 -12.79 -19.09
N GLN A 88 -2.55 -12.06 -18.99
CA GLN A 88 -1.23 -12.57 -19.39
C GLN A 88 -0.68 -13.60 -18.40
N ILE A 89 -0.89 -13.40 -17.10
CA ILE A 89 -0.47 -14.36 -16.07
C ILE A 89 -1.37 -15.60 -16.11
N GLN A 90 -2.69 -15.46 -16.31
CA GLN A 90 -3.57 -16.61 -16.53
C GLN A 90 -3.19 -17.42 -17.78
N GLN A 91 -2.83 -16.77 -18.89
CA GLN A 91 -2.38 -17.50 -20.09
C GLN A 91 -1.09 -18.28 -19.85
N ARG A 92 -0.11 -17.69 -19.15
CA ARG A 92 1.13 -18.42 -18.81
C ARG A 92 0.88 -19.60 -17.88
N LEU A 93 -0.03 -19.46 -16.91
CA LEU A 93 -0.40 -20.55 -16.02
C LEU A 93 -1.20 -21.66 -16.74
N GLN A 94 -2.05 -21.31 -17.71
CA GLN A 94 -2.75 -22.28 -18.55
C GLN A 94 -1.80 -23.02 -19.50
N SER A 95 -0.80 -22.35 -20.09
CA SER A 95 0.22 -23.01 -20.92
C SER A 95 1.14 -23.93 -20.11
N LEU A 96 1.40 -23.57 -18.85
CA LEU A 96 2.10 -24.47 -17.92
C LEU A 96 1.25 -25.71 -17.61
N LYS A 97 -0.06 -25.56 -17.42
CA LYS A 97 -0.98 -26.68 -17.11
C LYS A 97 -1.10 -27.70 -18.26
N SER A 98 -1.02 -27.28 -19.52
CA SER A 98 -1.02 -28.20 -20.67
C SER A 98 0.29 -28.99 -20.81
N SER A 99 1.39 -28.48 -20.25
CA SER A 99 2.72 -29.13 -20.30
C SER A 99 2.84 -30.33 -19.36
N PHE A 100 1.99 -30.41 -18.33
CA PHE A 100 2.02 -31.50 -17.33
C PHE A 100 1.06 -32.65 -17.61
N CYS A 101 0.31 -32.63 -18.73
CA CYS A 101 -0.64 -33.69 -19.09
C CYS A 101 -0.10 -34.69 -20.14
N SER A 102 1.19 -34.66 -20.45
CA SER A 102 1.85 -35.68 -21.27
C SER A 102 2.53 -36.68 -20.34
N ARG A 103 1.76 -37.65 -19.85
CA ARG A 103 2.30 -38.83 -19.15
C ARG A 103 3.17 -39.62 -20.13
N PRO A 104 4.44 -39.91 -19.82
CA PRO A 104 5.16 -40.96 -20.53
C PRO A 104 4.70 -42.31 -19.98
N GLU A 105 4.16 -43.16 -20.85
CA GLU A 105 4.36 -44.62 -20.75
C GLU A 105 5.53 -45.01 -21.64
#